data_AF-A0A7K8ZCA0-F1
#
_entry.id   AF-A0A7K8ZCA0-F1
#
_cell.length_a   1.000
_cell.length_b   1.000
_cell.length_c   1.000
_cell.angle_alpha   90.00
_cell.angle_beta   90.00
_cell.angle_gamma   90.00
#
_symmetry.space_group_name_H-M   'P 1'
#
loop_
_entity.id
_entity.type
_entity.pdbx_description
1 polymer ?
#
loop_
_entity_poly.entity_id
_entity_poly.type
_entity_poly.pdbx_seq_one_letter_code
_entity_poly.pdbx_strand_id
1 'polypeptide(L)'
;DFCTEWPSALDSDEKCEKHFPIEIQTIDYVSSGTSIRNPQARVVTLKVKLSNLNLDDHAKKKLVKLVGDRYCQETDVLTIITDR
;
A
#
# COMPACT_ATOMS: atom_id res chain seq x y z
N ASP A 1 18.75 -10.49 -23.41
CA ASP A 1 18.66 -9.87 -22.07
C ASP A 1 17.21 -9.52 -21.76
N PHE A 2 16.77 -9.78 -20.52
CA PHE A 2 15.36 -9.66 -20.11
C PHE A 2 15.11 -8.53 -19.09
N CYS A 3 16.16 -7.94 -18.51
CA CYS A 3 16.05 -6.89 -17.50
C CYS A 3 15.81 -5.51 -18.12
N THR A 4 15.19 -4.63 -17.34
CA THR A 4 15.03 -3.20 -17.63
C THR A 4 15.75 -2.37 -16.59
N GLU A 5 16.25 -1.19 -16.97
CA GLU A 5 16.89 -0.28 -16.02
C GLU A 5 15.89 0.33 -15.04
N TRP A 6 16.32 0.51 -13.78
CA TRP A 6 15.54 1.22 -12.77
C TRP A 6 15.62 2.74 -12.99
N PRO A 7 14.53 3.51 -12.80
CA PRO A 7 14.56 4.95 -12.99
C PRO A 7 15.53 5.65 -12.01
N SER A 8 16.59 6.27 -12.55
CA SER A 8 17.61 6.97 -11.74
C SER A 8 17.08 8.18 -10.97
N ALA A 9 15.92 8.74 -11.38
CA ALA A 9 15.24 9.81 -10.66
C ALA A 9 14.66 9.37 -9.30
N LEU A 10 14.41 8.06 -9.12
CA LEU A 10 13.86 7.44 -7.91
C LEU A 10 15.00 6.83 -7.07
N ASP A 11 15.91 7.70 -6.63
CA ASP A 11 17.11 7.35 -5.86
C ASP A 11 16.88 7.29 -4.33
N SER A 12 15.69 7.66 -3.87
CA SER A 12 15.33 7.80 -2.45
C SER A 12 13.85 7.53 -2.23
N ASP A 13 13.53 6.93 -1.08
CA ASP A 13 12.16 6.58 -0.72
C ASP A 13 11.26 7.82 -0.61
N GLU A 14 11.81 8.97 -0.22
CA GLU A 14 11.09 10.25 -0.15
C GLU A 14 10.61 10.72 -1.53
N LYS A 15 11.42 10.53 -2.58
CA LYS A 15 11.01 10.82 -3.96
C LYS A 15 10.00 9.81 -4.45
N CYS A 16 10.18 8.52 -4.12
CA CYS A 16 9.21 7.49 -4.42
C CYS A 16 7.85 7.82 -3.82
N GLU A 17 7.80 8.18 -2.53
CA GLU A 17 6.56 8.52 -1.84
C GLU A 17 5.89 9.78 -2.41
N LYS A 18 6.68 10.80 -2.76
CA LYS A 18 6.16 12.03 -3.36
C LYS A 18 5.51 11.79 -4.72
N HIS A 19 6.10 10.93 -5.55
CA HIS A 19 5.62 10.65 -6.91
C HIS A 19 4.59 9.52 -6.96
N PHE A 20 4.68 8.57 -6.04
CA PHE A 20 3.88 7.36 -5.94
C PHE A 20 3.41 7.16 -4.48
N PRO A 21 2.40 7.93 -4.03
CA PRO A 21 1.99 7.95 -2.62
C PRO A 21 1.20 6.72 -2.15
N ILE A 22 0.90 5.79 -3.06
CA ILE A 22 0.11 4.58 -2.78
C ILE A 22 1.03 3.37 -2.94
N GLU A 23 1.11 2.56 -1.91
CA GLU A 23 1.79 1.28 -1.92
C GLU A 23 0.78 0.14 -2.00
N ILE A 24 1.04 -0.81 -2.91
CA ILE A 24 0.30 -2.06 -3.01
C ILE A 24 1.22 -3.20 -2.59
N GLN A 25 0.77 -4.00 -1.62
CA GLN A 25 1.48 -5.19 -1.16
C GLN A 25 0.70 -6.43 -1.54
N THR A 26 1.35 -7.33 -2.26
CA THR A 26 0.89 -8.66 -2.66
C THR A 26 1.92 -9.70 -2.23
N ILE A 27 1.48 -10.92 -1.91
CA ILE A 27 2.37 -11.98 -1.40
C ILE A 27 2.18 -13.23 -2.26
N ASP A 28 3.28 -13.67 -2.87
CA ASP A 28 3.36 -14.94 -3.58
C ASP A 28 4.01 -16.01 -2.72
N TYR A 29 3.53 -17.25 -2.86
CA TYR A 29 3.96 -18.38 -2.06
C TYR A 29 4.54 -19.48 -2.94
N VAL A 30 5.73 -19.94 -2.59
CA VAL A 30 6.39 -21.06 -3.25
C VAL A 30 6.47 -22.23 -2.29
N SER A 31 5.89 -23.37 -2.66
CA SER A 31 5.88 -24.60 -1.88
C SER A 31 6.24 -25.81 -2.75
N SER A 32 6.82 -26.84 -2.13
CA SER A 32 7.02 -28.14 -2.79
C SER A 32 5.70 -28.93 -2.79
N GLY A 33 5.18 -29.27 -3.97
CA GLY A 33 3.95 -30.05 -4.10
C GLY A 33 3.38 -30.02 -5.51
N THR A 34 2.31 -30.78 -5.76
CA THR A 34 1.62 -30.82 -7.06
C THR A 34 0.62 -29.68 -7.26
N SER A 35 0.16 -29.05 -6.17
CA SER A 35 -0.74 -27.90 -6.22
C SER A 35 0.03 -26.60 -6.01
N ILE A 36 -0.13 -25.67 -6.96
CA ILE A 36 0.39 -24.30 -6.89
C ILE A 36 -0.55 -23.32 -6.17
N ARG A 37 -1.76 -23.79 -5.77
CA ARG A 37 -2.79 -22.89 -5.23
C ARG A 37 -2.52 -22.60 -3.76
N ASN A 38 -2.38 -21.31 -3.43
CA ASN A 38 -2.43 -20.83 -2.05
C ASN A 38 -3.56 -19.79 -1.89
N PRO A 39 -4.60 -20.04 -1.07
CA PRO A 39 -5.69 -19.10 -0.86
C PRO A 39 -5.25 -17.77 -0.23
N GLN A 40 -4.10 -17.70 0.43
CA GLN A 40 -3.57 -16.47 1.05
C GLN A 40 -3.04 -15.47 0.01
N ALA A 41 -2.67 -15.92 -1.19
CA ALA A 41 -2.14 -15.06 -2.24
C ALA A 41 -3.15 -14.03 -2.79
N ARG A 42 -4.44 -14.20 -2.50
CA ARG A 42 -5.50 -13.26 -2.93
C ARG A 42 -5.56 -11.97 -2.11
N VAL A 43 -4.93 -11.95 -0.94
CA VAL A 43 -5.03 -10.81 -0.02
C VAL A 43 -4.20 -9.66 -0.57
N VAL A 44 -4.82 -8.50 -0.75
CA VAL A 44 -4.15 -7.27 -1.19
C VAL A 44 -4.18 -6.26 -0.05
N THR A 45 -3.03 -5.64 0.22
CA THR A 45 -2.94 -4.54 1.18
C THR A 45 -2.57 -3.25 0.45
N LEU A 46 -3.41 -2.23 0.60
CA LEU A 46 -3.15 -0.87 0.13
C LEU A 46 -2.74 0.00 1.33
N LYS A 47 -1.65 0.76 1.18
CA LYS A 47 -1.20 1.75 2.15
C LYS A 47 -1.07 3.13 1.50
N VAL A 48 -1.51 4.16 2.20
CA VAL A 48 -1.40 5.56 1.74
C VAL A 48 -1.34 6.51 2.93
N LYS A 49 -0.47 7.52 2.90
CA LYS A 49 -0.48 8.60 3.90
C LYS A 49 -1.59 9.60 3.62
N LEU A 50 -2.33 10.03 4.65
CA LEU A 50 -3.41 10.99 4.47
C LEU A 50 -2.91 12.38 4.07
N SER A 51 -1.69 12.75 4.46
CA SER A 51 -0.99 13.97 4.02
C SER A 51 -0.77 14.06 2.52
N ASN A 52 -0.76 12.91 1.81
CA ASN A 52 -0.58 12.87 0.37
C ASN A 52 -1.93 12.96 -0.39
N LEU A 53 -3.05 13.01 0.33
CA LEU A 53 -4.38 13.17 -0.22
C LEU A 53 -4.85 14.62 -0.10
N ASN A 54 -5.56 15.10 -1.13
CA ASN A 54 -6.13 16.45 -1.13
C ASN A 54 -7.40 16.50 -0.27
N LEU A 55 -7.23 16.50 1.05
CA LEU A 55 -8.30 16.53 2.06
C LEU A 55 -8.27 17.84 2.84
N ASP A 56 -9.42 18.46 3.01
CA ASP A 56 -9.58 19.56 3.98
C ASP A 56 -9.67 19.02 5.42
N ASP A 57 -9.62 19.93 6.40
CA ASP A 57 -9.67 19.59 7.82
C ASP A 57 -10.92 18.78 8.21
N HIS A 58 -12.07 19.10 7.61
CA HIS A 58 -13.32 18.42 7.88
C HIS A 58 -13.31 17.02 7.25
N ALA A 59 -12.83 16.88 6.03
CA ALA A 59 -12.69 15.65 5.27
C ALA A 59 -11.71 14.70 5.96
N LYS A 60 -10.54 15.18 6.41
CA LYS A 60 -9.57 14.37 7.15
C LYS A 60 -10.18 13.85 8.45
N LYS A 61 -10.83 14.71 9.25
CA LYS A 61 -11.51 14.31 10.50
C LYS A 61 -12.63 13.29 10.24
N LYS A 62 -13.42 13.49 9.18
CA LYS A 62 -14.50 12.58 8.79
C LYS A 62 -13.93 11.22 8.36
N LEU A 63 -12.91 11.21 7.51
CA LEU A 63 -12.29 9.98 7.01
C LEU A 63 -11.72 9.15 8.16
N VAL A 64 -10.95 9.76 9.06
CA VAL A 64 -10.38 9.07 10.24
C VAL A 64 -11.46 8.41 11.09
N LYS A 65 -12.60 9.07 11.30
CA LYS A 65 -13.74 8.48 12.03
C LYS A 65 -14.41 7.32 11.28
N LEU A 66 -14.45 7.36 9.94
CA LEU A 66 -15.08 6.32 9.12
C LEU A 66 -14.21 5.06 9.02
N VAL A 67 -12.90 5.23 8.87
CA VAL A 67 -11.98 4.10 8.63
C VAL A 67 -11.63 3.33 9.91
N GLY A 68 -11.74 3.97 11.08
CA GLY A 68 -11.50 3.37 12.40
C GLY A 68 -10.05 2.88 12.54
N ASP A 69 -9.90 1.63 12.98
CA ASP A 69 -8.60 1.00 13.29
C ASP A 69 -7.69 0.80 12.06
N ARG A 70 -8.19 1.08 10.86
CA ARG A 70 -7.42 1.05 9.61
C ARG A 70 -6.43 2.20 9.48
N TYR A 71 -6.58 3.26 10.28
CA TYR A 71 -5.71 4.43 10.25
C TYR A 71 -4.81 4.49 11.49
N CYS A 72 -3.49 4.63 11.27
CA CYS A 72 -2.52 4.82 12.33
C CYS A 72 -2.22 6.32 12.52
N GLN A 73 -2.50 6.86 13.70
CA GLN A 73 -2.27 8.28 14.02
C GLN A 73 -0.79 8.64 14.10
N GLU A 74 0.08 7.72 14.53
CA GLU A 74 1.51 7.96 14.70
C GLU A 74 2.24 8.09 13.36
N THR A 75 1.81 7.33 12.36
CA THR A 75 2.47 7.28 11.04
C THR A 75 1.70 7.99 9.93
N ASP A 76 0.48 8.47 10.21
CA ASP A 76 -0.46 9.09 9.24
C ASP A 76 -0.86 8.15 8.08
N VAL A 77 -0.70 6.83 8.26
CA VAL A 77 -0.97 5.81 7.23
C VAL A 77 -2.37 5.21 7.38
N LEU A 78 -3.13 5.22 6.28
CA LEU A 78 -4.33 4.43 6.09
C LEU A 78 -3.97 3.09 5.44
N THR A 79 -4.37 1.98 6.08
CA THR A 79 -4.17 0.61 5.59
C THR A 79 -5.51 -0.04 5.25
N ILE A 80 -5.70 -0.44 3.99
CA ILE A 80 -6.88 -1.17 3.52
C ILE A 80 -6.45 -2.58 3.12
N ILE A 81 -6.98 -3.58 3.81
CA ILE A 81 -6.75 -5.00 3.50
C ILE A 81 -8.02 -5.55 2.87
N THR A 82 -7.90 -6.13 1.67
CA THR A 82 -9.00 -6.77 0.95
C THR A 82 -8.69 -8.24 0.72
N ASP A 83 -9.56 -9.11 1.23
CA ASP A 83 -9.44 -10.57 1.19
C ASP A 83 -10.72 -11.28 0.72
N ARG A 84 -11.72 -10.49 0.31
CA ARG A 84 -13.07 -10.89 -0.15
C ARG A 84 -13.17 -10.99 -1.66
#